data_AF-A0A1K1SYI5-F1
#
_entry.id   AF-A0A1K1SYI5-F1
#
_cell.length_a   1.000
_cell.length_b   1.000
_cell.length_c   1.000
_cell.angle_alpha   90.00
_cell.angle_beta   90.00
_cell.angle_gamma   90.00
#
_symmetry.space_group_name_H-M   'P 1'
#
loop_
_entity.id
_entity.type
_entity.pdbx_description
1 polymer ?
#
loop_
_entity_poly.entity_id
_entity_poly.type
_entity_poly.pdbx_seq_one_letter_code
_entity_poly.pdbx_strand_id
1 'polypeptide(L)'
;MPLRNFLLSIIQLADKSVISNLLSEDLSAVSLINQGMTNRNSLVRTNNHRYVVRVPGNGTDTFINRQHEWENYQLMSGLEISVGEIYYNKETSLRITPSIEDTFHASPTEKNKIAVISRLLKKFIVHRYSSRAISGG
;
A
#
# COMPACT_ATOMS: atom_id res chain seq x y z
N MET A 1 25.63 12.57 17.15
CA MET A 1 25.06 11.96 15.92
C MET A 1 25.80 10.65 15.70
N PRO A 2 25.15 9.46 15.58
CA PRO A 2 24.60 9.08 14.26
C PRO A 2 23.47 8.01 14.20
N LEU A 3 22.76 7.61 15.27
CA LEU A 3 21.69 6.59 15.11
C LEU A 3 20.55 7.05 14.19
N ARG A 4 20.26 8.36 14.19
CA ARG A 4 19.24 8.98 13.33
C ARG A 4 19.64 8.97 11.86
N ASN A 5 20.94 9.02 11.55
CA ASN A 5 21.43 8.94 10.16
C ASN A 5 21.49 7.49 9.66
N PHE A 6 21.74 6.52 10.55
CA PHE A 6 21.72 5.09 10.22
C PHE A 6 20.30 4.57 9.94
N LEU A 7 19.29 5.08 10.67
CA LEU A 7 17.88 4.82 10.33
C LEU A 7 17.44 5.57 9.08
N LEU A 8 17.92 6.81 8.84
CA LEU A 8 17.62 7.53 7.60
C LEU A 8 18.25 6.89 6.36
N SER A 9 19.42 6.25 6.48
CA SER A 9 19.99 5.45 5.37
C SER A 9 19.20 4.17 5.09
N ILE A 10 18.52 3.60 6.09
CA ILE A 10 17.61 2.44 5.90
C ILE A 10 16.25 2.86 5.34
N ILE A 11 15.81 4.11 5.58
CA ILE A 11 14.53 4.64 5.04
C ILE A 11 14.72 5.31 3.67
N GLN A 12 15.95 5.37 3.14
CA GLN A 12 16.21 5.86 1.81
C GLN A 12 15.94 4.75 0.79
N LEU A 13 14.64 4.42 0.65
CA LEU A 13 14.13 3.19 0.03
C LEU A 13 14.48 1.98 0.91
N ALA A 14 13.52 1.07 1.12
CA ALA A 14 13.93 -0.28 1.53
C ALA A 14 15.08 -0.68 0.60
N ASP A 15 16.23 -1.05 1.16
CA ASP A 15 17.50 -1.21 0.44
C ASP A 15 17.24 -1.80 -0.96
N LYS A 16 17.72 -1.13 -2.01
CA LYS A 16 17.45 -1.55 -3.40
C LYS A 16 17.74 -3.05 -3.60
N SER A 17 18.74 -3.57 -2.89
CA SER A 17 19.06 -5.00 -2.87
C SER A 17 17.94 -5.85 -2.26
N VAL A 18 17.34 -5.42 -1.15
CA VAL A 18 16.18 -6.07 -0.52
C VAL A 18 14.98 -6.04 -1.46
N ILE A 19 14.65 -4.89 -2.06
CA ILE A 19 13.52 -4.82 -3.00
C ILE A 19 13.77 -5.71 -4.23
N SER A 20 14.97 -5.67 -4.79
CA SER A 20 15.36 -6.55 -5.92
C SER A 20 15.18 -8.02 -5.57
N ASN A 21 15.68 -8.45 -4.41
CA ASN A 21 15.55 -9.82 -3.93
C ASN A 21 14.09 -10.23 -3.69
N LEU A 22 13.29 -9.35 -3.08
CA LEU A 22 11.86 -9.62 -2.83
C LEU A 22 11.06 -9.76 -4.12
N LEU A 23 11.40 -8.99 -5.14
CA LEU A 23 10.77 -9.06 -6.46
C LEU A 23 11.36 -10.18 -7.33
N SER A 24 12.54 -10.70 -6.98
CA SER A 24 13.35 -11.56 -7.86
C SER A 24 13.63 -10.90 -9.22
N GLU A 25 13.80 -9.57 -9.23
CA GLU A 25 13.97 -8.76 -10.44
C GLU A 25 14.92 -7.59 -10.20
N ASP A 26 15.84 -7.37 -11.14
CA ASP A 26 16.75 -6.23 -11.09
C ASP A 26 16.01 -4.91 -11.26
N LEU A 27 16.35 -3.94 -10.40
CA LEU A 27 15.77 -2.61 -10.42
C LEU A 27 16.46 -1.76 -11.48
N SER A 28 15.69 -1.32 -12.48
CA SER A 28 16.16 -0.40 -13.53
C SER A 28 16.07 1.06 -13.09
N ALA A 29 15.06 1.42 -12.29
CA ALA A 29 14.90 2.78 -11.77
C ALA A 29 14.11 2.81 -10.47
N VAL A 30 14.40 3.82 -9.64
CA VAL A 30 13.64 4.09 -8.43
C VAL A 30 13.42 5.60 -8.29
N SER A 31 12.17 6.00 -8.12
CA SER A 31 11.78 7.40 -7.97
C SER A 31 10.83 7.58 -6.79
N LEU A 32 11.07 8.59 -5.96
CA LEU A 32 10.11 9.00 -4.94
C LEU A 32 8.83 9.54 -5.62
N ILE A 33 7.67 9.20 -5.06
CA ILE A 33 6.39 9.76 -5.49
C ILE A 33 5.75 10.50 -4.34
N ASN A 34 5.46 11.79 -4.54
CA ASN A 34 4.84 12.67 -3.55
C ASN A 34 3.31 12.46 -3.50
N GLN A 35 2.87 11.20 -3.51
CA GLN A 35 1.48 10.83 -3.33
C GLN A 35 1.29 10.26 -1.94
N GLY A 36 0.19 10.63 -1.27
CA GLY A 36 -0.08 10.25 0.11
C GLY A 36 0.55 11.18 1.14
N MET A 37 -0.01 11.19 2.34
CA MET A 37 0.39 12.11 3.42
C MET A 37 1.23 11.42 4.50
N THR A 38 0.93 10.15 4.78
CA THR A 38 1.44 9.43 5.97
C THR A 38 2.45 8.34 5.62
N ASN A 39 2.65 8.05 4.33
CA ASN A 39 3.61 7.05 3.86
C ASN A 39 4.65 7.71 2.98
N ARG A 40 5.88 7.18 2.99
CA ARG A 40 6.88 7.44 1.97
C ARG A 40 6.68 6.44 0.85
N ASN A 41 6.26 6.95 -0.30
CA ASN A 41 5.92 6.12 -1.45
C ASN A 41 7.01 6.25 -2.51
N SER A 42 7.35 5.14 -3.16
CA SER A 42 8.33 5.11 -4.24
C SER A 42 7.82 4.25 -5.38
N LEU A 43 8.00 4.74 -6.60
CA LEU A 43 7.79 3.99 -7.81
C LEU A 43 9.11 3.29 -8.17
N VAL A 44 9.06 1.97 -8.18
CA VAL A 44 10.17 1.08 -8.55
C VAL A 44 9.87 0.52 -9.93
N ARG A 45 10.87 0.55 -10.81
CA ARG A 45 10.80 -0.07 -12.13
C ARG A 45 11.84 -1.17 -12.22
N THR A 46 11.45 -2.27 -12.83
CA THR A 46 12.33 -3.34 -13.30
C THR A 46 12.35 -3.29 -14.82
N ASN A 47 12.93 -4.30 -15.48
CA ASN A 47 12.87 -4.40 -16.93
C ASN A 47 11.47 -4.77 -17.43
N ASN A 48 10.68 -5.47 -16.61
CA ASN A 48 9.40 -6.04 -17.01
C ASN A 48 8.21 -5.35 -16.35
N HIS A 49 8.39 -4.79 -15.16
CA HIS A 49 7.29 -4.39 -14.29
C HIS A 49 7.52 -3.06 -13.58
N ARG A 50 6.42 -2.53 -13.05
CA ARG A 50 6.41 -1.32 -12.21
C ARG A 50 5.69 -1.63 -10.91
N TYR A 51 6.26 -1.15 -9.82
CA TYR A 51 5.77 -1.40 -8.47
C TYR A 51 5.69 -0.12 -7.66
N VAL A 52 4.72 -0.06 -6.76
CA VAL A 52 4.66 0.98 -5.72
C VAL A 52 5.12 0.37 -4.41
N VAL A 53 6.22 0.88 -3.89
CA VAL A 53 6.75 0.54 -2.57
C VAL A 53 6.30 1.59 -1.58
N ARG A 54 5.71 1.14 -0.46
CA ARG A 54 5.16 1.99 0.59
C ARG A 54 5.84 1.68 1.91
N VAL A 55 6.48 2.70 2.48
CA VAL A 55 7.09 2.64 3.81
C VAL A 55 6.30 3.57 4.73
N PRO A 56 5.89 3.10 5.92
CA PRO A 56 5.30 3.97 6.94
C PRO A 56 6.11 5.25 7.17
N GLY A 57 5.43 6.38 7.27
CA GLY A 57 6.05 7.63 7.72
C GLY A 57 6.41 7.57 9.21
N ASN A 58 7.47 8.27 9.58
CA ASN A 58 7.92 8.32 10.98
C ASN A 58 6.83 8.91 11.90
N GLY A 59 6.59 8.28 13.05
CA GLY A 59 5.62 8.74 14.07
C GLY A 59 4.15 8.44 13.76
N THR A 60 3.86 7.77 12.64
CA THR A 60 2.48 7.44 12.23
C THR A 60 1.87 6.30 13.02
N ASP A 61 2.70 5.51 13.69
CA ASP A 61 2.35 4.45 14.64
C ASP A 61 1.50 4.95 15.82
N THR A 62 1.58 6.25 16.14
CA THR A 62 0.78 6.86 17.21
C THR A 62 -0.71 7.02 16.86
N PHE A 63 -1.07 7.02 15.57
CA PHE A 63 -2.46 7.21 15.12
C PHE A 63 -2.92 6.23 14.02
N ILE A 64 -2.01 5.42 13.46
CA ILE A 64 -2.34 4.35 12.51
C ILE A 64 -2.07 3.00 13.17
N ASN A 65 -3.13 2.24 13.41
CA ASN A 65 -3.04 0.86 13.90
C ASN A 65 -2.74 -0.09 12.72
N ARG A 66 -1.50 -0.59 12.65
CA ARG A 66 -1.01 -1.47 11.57
C ARG A 66 -1.66 -2.85 11.56
N GLN A 67 -2.04 -3.36 12.73
CA GLN A 67 -2.78 -4.62 12.84
C GLN A 67 -4.16 -4.48 12.19
N HIS A 68 -4.89 -3.40 12.49
CA HIS A 68 -6.18 -3.13 11.85
C HIS A 68 -6.04 -2.89 10.34
N GLU A 69 -4.98 -2.21 9.88
CA GLU A 69 -4.74 -2.07 8.44
C GLU A 69 -4.55 -3.42 7.74
N TRP A 70 -3.81 -4.33 8.36
CA TRP A 70 -3.60 -5.68 7.82
C TRP A 70 -4.90 -6.49 7.81
N GLU A 71 -5.66 -6.50 8.91
CA GLU A 71 -6.95 -7.19 8.99
C GLU A 71 -7.95 -6.66 7.96
N ASN A 72 -8.04 -5.34 7.80
CA ASN A 72 -8.89 -4.72 6.81
C ASN A 72 -8.46 -5.08 5.39
N TYR A 73 -7.15 -5.10 5.11
CA TYR A 73 -6.64 -5.51 3.81
C TYR A 73 -6.99 -6.97 3.50
N GLN A 74 -6.79 -7.90 4.44
CA GLN A 74 -7.13 -9.31 4.27
C GLN A 74 -8.63 -9.51 3.98
N LEU A 75 -9.49 -8.78 4.68
CA LEU A 75 -10.94 -8.79 4.43
C LEU A 75 -11.33 -8.19 3.07
N MET A 76 -10.52 -7.29 2.52
CA MET A 76 -10.75 -6.71 1.19
C MET A 76 -10.14 -7.55 0.06
N SER A 77 -9.21 -8.44 0.37
CA SER A 77 -8.54 -9.28 -0.61
C SER A 77 -9.55 -10.14 -1.35
N GLY A 78 -9.47 -10.19 -2.68
CA GLY A 78 -10.44 -10.89 -3.52
C GLY A 78 -11.74 -10.13 -3.83
N LEU A 79 -11.97 -8.94 -3.25
CA LEU A 79 -13.13 -8.11 -3.63
C LEU A 79 -12.90 -7.26 -4.88
N GLU A 80 -11.69 -7.28 -5.46
CA GLU A 80 -11.28 -6.46 -6.61
C GLU A 80 -11.47 -4.94 -6.36
N ILE A 81 -11.39 -4.51 -5.10
CA ILE A 81 -11.47 -3.10 -4.69
C ILE A 81 -10.06 -2.49 -4.53
N SER A 82 -9.03 -3.32 -4.45
CA SER A 82 -7.62 -2.93 -4.27
C SER A 82 -6.73 -3.70 -5.23
N VAL A 83 -5.56 -3.13 -5.54
CA VAL A 83 -4.59 -3.59 -6.55
C VAL A 83 -3.81 -4.86 -6.19
N GLY A 84 -4.12 -5.47 -5.06
CA GLY A 84 -3.34 -6.59 -4.52
C GLY A 84 -1.98 -6.14 -3.95
N GLU A 85 -1.41 -6.99 -3.11
CA GLU A 85 -0.07 -6.81 -2.53
C GLU A 85 0.77 -7.99 -3.00
N ILE A 86 1.95 -7.68 -3.55
CA ILE A 86 2.96 -8.70 -3.89
C ILE A 86 3.74 -9.08 -2.63
N TYR A 87 3.92 -8.12 -1.74
CA TYR A 87 4.65 -8.32 -0.50
C TYR A 87 4.11 -7.41 0.61
N TYR A 88 4.03 -7.98 1.82
CA TYR A 88 3.74 -7.27 3.06
C TYR A 88 4.63 -7.78 4.19
N ASN A 89 5.33 -6.88 4.87
CA ASN A 89 6.06 -7.20 6.09
C ASN A 89 5.23 -6.79 7.31
N LYS A 90 4.86 -7.74 8.17
CA LYS A 90 4.04 -7.46 9.37
C LYS A 90 4.76 -6.63 10.42
N GLU A 91 6.08 -6.76 10.54
CA GLU A 91 6.88 -6.07 11.55
C GLU A 91 7.14 -4.61 11.16
N THR A 92 7.54 -4.38 9.91
CA THR A 92 7.91 -3.05 9.40
C THR A 92 6.75 -2.34 8.70
N SER A 93 5.65 -3.03 8.43
CA SER A 93 4.52 -2.57 7.60
C SER A 93 4.93 -2.12 6.19
N LEU A 94 6.11 -2.55 5.70
CA LEU A 94 6.56 -2.37 4.32
C LEU A 94 5.59 -3.08 3.36
N ARG A 95 5.14 -2.37 2.33
CA ARG A 95 4.24 -2.93 1.30
C ARG A 95 4.80 -2.75 -0.10
N ILE A 96 4.58 -3.73 -0.96
CA ILE A 96 4.87 -3.64 -2.39
C ILE A 96 3.62 -4.06 -3.15
N THR A 97 3.15 -3.20 -4.05
CA THR A 97 2.01 -3.47 -4.93
C THR A 97 2.40 -3.32 -6.39
N PRO A 98 1.69 -3.96 -7.33
CA PRO A 98 1.76 -3.58 -8.73
C PRO A 98 1.44 -2.08 -8.87
N SER A 99 2.13 -1.41 -9.78
CA SER A 99 1.71 -0.10 -10.27
C SER A 99 0.64 -0.32 -11.33
N ILE A 100 -0.49 0.39 -11.24
CA ILE A 100 -1.43 0.44 -12.35
C ILE A 100 -1.01 1.58 -13.27
N GLU A 101 -1.09 1.36 -14.58
CA GLU A 101 -0.94 2.39 -15.60
C GLU A 101 -2.31 3.05 -15.87
N ASP A 102 -2.32 4.28 -16.39
CA ASP A 102 -3.54 5.00 -16.73
C ASP A 102 -4.55 5.15 -15.58
N THR A 103 -4.04 5.40 -14.37
CA THR A 103 -4.88 5.66 -13.21
C THR A 103 -5.47 7.05 -13.24
N PHE A 104 -6.77 7.17 -12.99
CA PHE A 104 -7.46 8.45 -12.80
C PHE A 104 -7.74 8.68 -11.31
N HIS A 105 -7.25 9.78 -10.76
CA HIS A 105 -7.65 10.22 -9.42
C HIS A 105 -9.04 10.84 -9.51
N ALA A 106 -9.98 10.35 -8.69
CA ALA A 106 -11.29 10.98 -8.59
C ALA A 106 -11.14 12.39 -8.01
N SER A 107 -11.68 13.39 -8.70
CA SER A 107 -11.78 14.74 -8.16
C SER A 107 -13.03 14.85 -7.26
N PRO A 108 -12.97 15.60 -6.14
CA PRO A 108 -14.15 15.90 -5.32
C PRO A 108 -15.33 16.50 -6.11
N THR A 109 -15.08 17.08 -7.29
CA THR A 109 -16.08 17.71 -8.16
C THR A 109 -16.68 16.79 -9.22
N GLU A 110 -16.14 15.58 -9.42
CA GLU A 110 -16.59 14.62 -10.44
C GLU A 110 -17.81 13.80 -9.96
N LYS A 111 -18.99 14.42 -10.05
CA LYS A 111 -20.25 13.80 -9.59
C LYS A 111 -20.59 12.48 -10.29
N ASN A 112 -20.14 12.28 -11.53
CA ASN A 112 -20.38 11.05 -12.31
C ASN A 112 -19.71 9.81 -11.70
N LYS A 113 -18.71 9.96 -10.82
CA LYS A 113 -18.02 8.83 -10.16
C LYS A 113 -18.66 8.43 -8.83
N ILE A 114 -19.54 9.25 -8.26
CA ILE A 114 -20.16 9.01 -6.95
C ILE A 114 -20.88 7.66 -6.91
N ALA A 115 -21.69 7.35 -7.93
CA ALA A 115 -22.43 6.09 -7.97
C ALA A 115 -21.52 4.85 -7.94
N VAL A 116 -20.39 4.90 -8.67
CA VAL A 116 -19.40 3.82 -8.70
C VAL A 116 -18.74 3.66 -7.33
N ILE A 117 -18.30 4.78 -6.74
CA ILE A 117 -17.68 4.80 -5.41
C ILE A 117 -18.65 4.25 -4.35
N SER A 118 -19.90 4.73 -4.32
CA SER A 118 -20.93 4.28 -3.39
C SER A 118 -21.19 2.78 -3.52
N ARG A 119 -21.20 2.22 -4.74
CA ARG A 119 -21.36 0.78 -4.97
C ARG A 119 -20.18 -0.01 -4.42
N LEU A 120 -18.95 0.43 -4.65
CA LEU A 120 -17.74 -0.23 -4.12
C LEU A 120 -17.69 -0.17 -2.59
N LEU A 121 -18.04 0.99 -2.00
CA LEU A 121 -18.15 1.14 -0.54
C LEU A 121 -19.20 0.20 0.04
N LYS A 122 -20.39 0.12 -0.57
CA LYS A 122 -21.45 -0.80 -0.13
C LYS A 122 -20.98 -2.26 -0.21
N LYS A 123 -20.30 -2.66 -1.30
CA LYS A 123 -19.73 -4.01 -1.45
C LYS A 123 -18.80 -4.35 -0.30
N PHE A 124 -17.87 -3.44 0.05
CA PHE A 124 -16.94 -3.63 1.16
C PHE A 124 -17.65 -3.73 2.51
N ILE A 125 -18.55 -2.79 2.80
CA ILE A 125 -19.26 -2.73 4.09
C ILE A 125 -20.08 -4.00 4.31
N VAL A 126 -20.89 -4.40 3.33
CA VAL A 126 -21.71 -5.62 3.43
C VAL A 126 -20.82 -6.85 3.64
N HIS A 127 -19.74 -6.99 2.85
CA HIS A 127 -18.81 -8.10 3.01
C HIS A 127 -18.22 -8.15 4.44
N ARG A 128 -17.78 -7.01 4.98
CA ARG A 128 -17.22 -6.93 6.34
C ARG A 128 -18.20 -7.40 7.42
N TYR A 129 -19.47 -7.01 7.33
CA TYR A 129 -20.49 -7.44 8.29
C TYR A 129 -20.76 -8.93 8.20
N SER A 130 -20.89 -9.48 6.99
CA SER A 130 -21.09 -10.91 6.78
C SER A 130 -19.93 -11.75 7.30
N SER A 131 -18.68 -11.34 7.02
CA SER A 131 -17.49 -12.09 7.48
C SER A 131 -17.34 -12.09 9.00
N ARG A 132 -17.74 -11.01 9.69
CA ARG A 132 -17.71 -10.92 11.16
C ARG A 132 -18.84 -11.70 11.84
N ALA A 133 -20.00 -11.83 11.21
CA ALA A 133 -21.10 -12.63 11.72
C ALA A 133 -20.77 -14.15 11.70
N ILE A 134 -19.91 -14.58 10.79
CA ILE A 134 -19.49 -15.99 10.65
C ILE A 134 -18.36 -16.36 11.64
N SER A 135 -17.49 -15.40 12.00
CA SER A 135 -16.35 -15.64 12.91
C SER A 135 -16.70 -15.50 14.41
N GLY A 136 -17.96 -15.23 14.75
CA GLY A 136 -18.44 -15.00 16.12
C GLY A 136 -19.28 -16.14 16.70
N GLY A 137 -19.21 -17.34 16.12
CA GLY A 137 -19.89 -18.56 16.58
C GLY A 137 -18.90 -19.64 17.00
#